data_AF-A0A2E1E8L7-F1
#
_entry.id   AF-A0A2E1E8L7-F1
#
_cell.length_a   1.000
_cell.length_b   1.000
_cell.length_c   1.000
_cell.angle_alpha   90.00
_cell.angle_beta   90.00
_cell.angle_gamma   90.00
#
_symmetry.space_group_name_H-M   'P 1'
#
loop_
_entity.id
_entity.type
_entity.pdbx_description
1 polymer ?
#
loop_
_entity_poly.entity_id
_entity_poly.type
_entity_poly.pdbx_seq_one_letter_code
_entity_poly.pdbx_strand_id
1 'polypeptide(L)' 'MKKETYDYALKSTWQLVSNMYNKEALKFESTMVIGFALLSIDQKGSSVTELG' A
#
# COMPACT_ATOMS: atom_id res chain seq x y z
N MET A 1 17.51 4.15 26.77
CA MET A 1 16.34 3.75 25.94
C MET A 1 15.62 5.01 25.51
N LYS A 2 15.44 5.27 24.21
CA LYS A 2 14.59 6.39 23.75
C LYS A 2 13.22 6.21 24.40
N LYS A 3 12.65 7.28 24.98
CA LYS A 3 11.26 7.25 25.48
C LYS A 3 10.38 6.85 24.30
N GLU A 4 9.73 5.70 24.38
CA GLU A 4 8.69 5.34 23.42
C GLU A 4 7.50 6.27 23.67
N THR A 5 7.36 7.27 22.82
CA THR A 5 6.16 8.09 22.76
C THR A 5 5.10 7.37 21.91
N TYR A 6 3.84 7.72 22.08
CA TYR A 6 2.76 7.20 21.21
C TYR A 6 3.07 7.46 19.73
N ASP A 7 3.62 8.62 19.39
CA ASP A 7 4.06 8.94 18.03
C ASP A 7 5.17 8.01 17.52
N TYR A 8 6.12 7.67 18.41
CA TYR A 8 7.19 6.73 18.07
C TYR A 8 6.65 5.33 17.80
N ALA A 9 5.72 4.85 18.64
CA ALA A 9 5.06 3.57 18.45
C ALA A 9 4.28 3.54 17.14
N LEU A 10 3.46 4.56 16.87
CA LEU A 10 2.68 4.65 15.64
C LEU A 10 3.58 4.65 14.39
N LYS A 11 4.65 5.46 14.41
CA LYS A 11 5.59 5.56 13.30
C LYS A 11 6.35 4.25 13.08
N SER A 12 6.81 3.61 14.14
CA SER A 12 7.56 2.35 14.05
C SER A 12 6.66 1.22 13.54
N THR A 13 5.42 1.11 14.03
CA THR A 13 4.43 0.16 13.53
C THR A 13 4.16 0.38 12.04
N TRP A 14 3.91 1.62 11.62
CA TRP A 14 3.68 1.93 10.21
C TRP A 14 4.88 1.55 9.32
N GLN A 15 6.11 1.84 9.78
CA GLN A 15 7.33 1.46 9.06
C GLN A 15 7.44 -0.07 8.91
N LEU A 16 7.12 -0.83 9.96
CA LEU A 16 7.15 -2.30 9.90
C LEU A 16 6.13 -2.84 8.88
N VAL A 17 4.89 -2.33 8.92
CA VAL A 17 3.83 -2.74 7.98
C VAL A 17 4.23 -2.38 6.54
N SER A 18 4.65 -1.14 6.30
CA SER A 18 5.07 -0.67 4.97
C SER A 18 6.24 -1.49 4.42
N ASN A 19 7.23 -1.81 5.24
CA ASN A 19 8.37 -2.64 4.84
C ASN A 19 7.95 -4.07 4.48
N MET A 20 7.00 -4.67 5.20
CA MET A 20 6.48 -5.98 4.89
C MET A 20 5.78 -5.99 3.52
N TYR A 21 4.91 -5.01 3.26
CA TYR A 21 4.24 -4.89 1.96
C TYR A 21 5.21 -4.66 0.81
N ASN A 22 6.22 -3.80 1.00
CA ASN A 22 7.24 -3.55 -0.02
C ASN A 22 8.06 -4.81 -0.34
N LYS A 23 8.40 -5.62 0.68
CA LYS A 23 9.07 -6.92 0.47
C LYS A 23 8.22 -7.89 -0.34
N GLU A 24 6.90 -7.91 -0.09
CA GLU A 24 5.99 -8.77 -0.83
C GLU A 24 5.85 -8.31 -2.29
N ALA A 25 5.65 -7.01 -2.52
CA ALA A 25 5.51 -6.44 -3.86
C ALA A 25 6.76 -6.66 -4.73
N LEU A 26 7.95 -6.63 -4.11
CA LEU A 26 9.22 -6.87 -4.80
C LEU A 26 9.29 -8.27 -5.45
N LYS A 27 8.60 -9.27 -4.89
CA LYS A 27 8.53 -10.62 -5.48
C LYS A 27 7.82 -10.64 -6.84
N PHE A 28 7.04 -9.61 -7.14
CA PHE A 28 6.26 -9.44 -8.37
C PHE A 28 6.83 -8.31 -9.25
N GLU A 29 8.08 -7.87 -8.99
CA GLU A 29 8.68 -6.72 -9.67
C GLU A 29 7.79 -5.45 -9.62
N SER A 30 7.03 -5.31 -8.53
CA SER A 30 5.99 -4.31 -8.38
C SER A 30 6.18 -3.48 -7.11
N THR A 31 5.31 -2.49 -6.90
CA THR A 31 5.27 -1.67 -5.70
C THR A 31 3.91 -1.78 -5.01
N MET A 32 3.87 -1.49 -3.71
CA MET A 32 2.60 -1.43 -2.97
C MET A 32 1.60 -0.48 -3.63
N VAL A 33 2.08 0.65 -4.17
CA VAL A 33 1.24 1.63 -4.89
C VAL A 33 0.57 1.00 -6.12
N ILE A 34 1.32 0.24 -6.92
CA ILE A 34 0.77 -0.46 -8.09
C ILE A 34 -0.26 -1.49 -7.66
N GLY A 35 0.01 -2.29 -6.62
CA GLY A 35 -0.94 -3.26 -6.09
C GLY A 35 -2.24 -2.62 -5.60
N PHE A 36 -2.14 -1.49 -4.88
CA PHE A 36 -3.29 -0.74 -4.42
C PHE A 36 -4.10 -0.13 -5.58
N ALA A 37 -3.42 0.40 -6.60
CA ALA A 37 -4.08 0.90 -7.80
C ALA A 37 -4.86 -0.22 -8.51
N LEU A 38 -4.28 -1.42 -8.64
CA LEU A 38 -4.95 -2.58 -9.24
C LEU A 38 -6.17 -3.04 -8.44
N LEU A 39 -6.11 -3.02 -7.10
CA LEU A 39 -7.28 -3.33 -6.25
C LEU A 39 -8.39 -2.28 -6.37
N SER A 40 -8.05 -1.06 -6.75
CA SER A 40 -9.00 0.05 -6.89
C SER A 40 -9.69 0.07 -8.25
N ILE A 41 -9.20 -0.73 -9.21
CA ILE A 41 -9.81 -0.88 -10.54
C ILE A 41 -10.94 -1.91 -10.43
N ASP A 42 -12.13 -1.53 -10.90
CA ASP A 42 -13.23 -2.49 -11.04
C ASP A 42 -12.82 -3.61 -12.00
N GLN A 43 -13.02 -4.87 -11.59
CA GLN A 43 -12.68 -6.05 -12.37
C GLN A 43 -13.38 -6.08 -13.73
N LYS A 44 -14.57 -5.46 -13.84
CA LYS A 44 -15.31 -5.37 -15.10
C LYS A 44 -14.77 -4.29 -16.03
N GLY A 45 -13.93 -3.38 -15.53
CA GLY A 45 -13.58 -2.13 -16.17
C GLY A 45 -14.77 -1.17 -16.22
N SER A 46 -14.49 0.13 -16.28
CA SER A 46 -15.53 1.12 -16.58
C SER A 46 -15.58 1.34 -18.08
N SER A 47 -16.77 1.27 -18.67
CA SER A 47 -16.94 1.57 -20.08
C SER A 47 -16.69 3.06 -20.31
N VAL A 48 -15.94 3.41 -21.37
CA VAL A 48 -15.69 4.82 -21.73
C VAL A 48 -17.01 5.57 -22.00
N THR A 49 -18.07 4.84 -22.39
CA THR A 49 -19.42 5.37 -22.58
C THR A 49 -20.17 5.71 -21.29
N GLU A 50 -19.73 5.22 -20.12
CA GLU A 50 -20.32 5.55 -18.80
C GLU A 50 -19.65 6.78 -18.17
N LEU A 51 -18.46 7.14 -18.65
CA LEU A 51 -17.67 8.29 -18.19
C LEU A 51 -17.95 9.57 -19.01
N GLY A 52 -18.82 9.49 -20.02
CA GLY A 52 -19.17 10.57 -20.95
C GLY A 52 -20.59 11.07 -20.80
#